data_AF-A0A120AGA4-F1
#
_entry.id   AF-A0A120AGA4-F1
#
_cell.length_a   1.000
_cell.length_b   1.000
_cell.length_c   1.000
_cell.angle_alpha   90.00
_cell.angle_beta   90.00
_cell.angle_gamma   90.00
#
_symmetry.space_group_name_H-M   'P 1'
#
loop_
_entity.id
_entity.type
_entity.pdbx_description
1 polymer ?
#
loop_
_entity_poly.entity_id
_entity_poly.type
_entity_poly.pdbx_seq_one_letter_code
_entity_poly.pdbx_strand_id
1 'polypeptide(L)' 'MQLMLQPDLLGGWTLVRETGQIGGRSTVRREVFLDHDGALKALEQARDQQLKRGFQLMFSQGAEAPR' A
#
# COMPACT_ATOMS: atom_id res chain seq x y z
N MET A 1 -2.96 -9.00 2.88
CA MET A 1 -2.33 -8.06 1.93
C MET A 1 -2.41 -6.67 2.54
N GLN A 2 -1.32 -5.92 2.47
CA GLN A 2 -1.21 -4.57 2.99
C GLN A 2 -0.84 -3.61 1.85
N LEU A 3 -1.45 -2.43 1.85
CA LEU A 3 -1.23 -1.36 0.89
C LEU A 3 -0.89 -0.08 1.65
N MET A 4 0.21 0.57 1.28
CA MET A 4 0.69 1.78 1.96
C MET A 4 1.17 2.79 0.94
N LEU A 5 0.83 4.05 1.14
CA LEU A 5 1.34 5.16 0.37
C LEU A 5 2.30 5.97 1.24
N GLN A 6 3.53 6.14 0.80
CA GLN A 6 4.57 6.87 1.53
C GLN A 6 5.02 8.09 0.71
N PRO A 7 4.95 9.30 1.27
CA PRO A 7 5.57 10.46 0.65
C PRO A 7 7.09 10.34 0.73
N ASP A 8 7.77 10.70 -0.35
CA ASP A 8 9.21 10.82 -0.41
C ASP A 8 9.67 12.25 -0.07
N LEU A 9 10.92 12.40 0.38
CA LEU A 9 11.50 13.69 0.75
C LEU A 9 11.64 14.66 -0.44
N LEU A 10 11.68 14.14 -1.67
CA LEU A 10 11.80 14.91 -2.90
C LEU A 10 10.45 15.26 -3.53
N GLY A 11 9.34 15.04 -2.82
CA GLY A 11 7.99 15.29 -3.32
C GLY A 11 7.40 14.16 -4.17
N GLY A 12 8.16 13.07 -4.35
CA GLY A 12 7.66 11.84 -4.94
C GLY A 12 6.78 11.04 -3.97
N TRP A 13 6.23 9.95 -4.46
CA TRP A 13 5.35 9.05 -3.72
C TRP A 13 5.73 7.60 -4.01
N THR A 14 5.78 6.79 -2.96
CA THR A 14 6.04 5.36 -3.08
C THR A 14 4.82 4.57 -2.63
N LEU A 15 4.24 3.79 -3.54
CA LEU A 15 3.24 2.79 -3.23
C LEU A 15 3.94 1.49 -2.83
N VAL A 16 3.73 1.06 -1.60
CA VAL A 16 4.20 -0.24 -1.09
C VAL A 16 3.02 -1.20 -1.06
N ARG A 17 3.16 -2.31 -1.78
CA ARG A 17 2.22 -3.41 -1.86
C ARG A 17 2.84 -4.65 -1.26
N GLU A 18 2.34 -5.08 -0.11
CA GLU A 18 2.76 -6.34 0.51
C GLU A 18 1.66 -7.40 0.35
N THR A 19 2.02 -8.53 -0.24
CA THR A 19 1.14 -9.68 -0.41
C THR A 19 1.78 -10.90 0.23
N GLY A 20 1.09 -11.50 1.19
CA GLY A 20 1.59 -12.64 1.94
C GLY A 20 0.61 -13.09 3.00
N GLN A 21 0.92 -14.23 3.61
CA GLN A 21 0.25 -14.71 4.81
C GLN A 21 0.92 -14.11 6.05
N ILE A 22 0.10 -13.71 7.03
CA ILE A 22 0.60 -13.26 8.33
C ILE A 22 1.36 -14.42 8.98
N GLY A 23 2.64 -14.21 9.33
CA GLY A 23 3.52 -15.25 9.88
C GLY A 23 4.18 -16.17 8.84
N GLY A 24 3.99 -15.90 7.54
CA GLY A 24 4.58 -16.66 6.44
C GLY A 24 5.44 -15.81 5.51
N ARG A 25 5.73 -16.33 4.31
CA ARG A 25 6.49 -15.59 3.29
C ARG A 25 5.63 -14.47 2.71
N SER A 26 6.07 -13.23 2.90
CA SER A 26 5.50 -12.05 2.25
C SER A 26 6.33 -11.62 1.05
N THR A 27 5.65 -11.14 0.02
CA THR A 27 6.25 -10.47 -1.14
C THR A 27 5.94 -8.99 -1.06
N VAL A 28 6.97 -8.16 -1.03
CA VAL A 28 6.85 -6.70 -1.03
C VAL A 28 7.18 -6.18 -2.42
N ARG A 29 6.27 -5.39 -3.00
CA ARG A 29 6.47 -4.65 -4.24
C ARG A 29 6.40 -3.16 -3.94
N ARG A 30 7.31 -2.39 -4.52
CA ARG A 30 7.38 -0.93 -4.35
C ARG A 30 7.31 -0.29 -5.73
N GLU A 31 6.47 0.73 -5.86
CA GLU A 31 6.26 1.47 -7.10
C GLU A 31 6.42 2.96 -6.79
N VAL A 32 7.26 3.67 -7.55
CA VAL A 32 7.55 5.09 -7.35
C VAL A 32 6.78 5.92 -8.36
N PHE A 33 6.15 6.96 -7.87
CA PHE A 33 5.38 7.94 -8.62
C PHE A 33 5.94 9.33 -8.33
N LEU A 34 5.94 10.20 -9.33
CA LEU A 34 6.36 11.59 -9.16
C LEU A 34 5.23 12.47 -8.60
N ASP A 35 3.98 12.04 -8.82
CA ASP A 35 2.78 12.81 -8.47
C ASP A 35 1.88 12.03 -7.51
N HIS A 36 1.28 12.76 -6.56
CA HIS A 36 0.35 12.19 -5.59
C HIS A 36 -0.86 11.54 -6.27
N ASP A 37 -1.43 12.20 -7.30
CA ASP A 37 -2.62 11.70 -8.00
C ASP A 37 -2.37 10.34 -8.68
N GLY A 38 -1.19 10.18 -9.29
CA GLY A 38 -0.79 8.92 -9.90
C GLY A 38 -0.62 7.81 -8.85
N ALA A 39 0.00 8.13 -7.72
CA ALA A 39 0.18 7.21 -6.61
C ALA A 39 -1.16 6.80 -5.98
N LEU A 40 -2.09 7.76 -5.83
CA LEU A 40 -3.42 7.54 -5.28
C LEU A 40 -4.25 6.66 -6.22
N LYS A 41 -4.28 6.94 -7.53
CA LYS A 41 -4.95 6.07 -8.51
C LYS A 41 -4.40 4.65 -8.50
N ALA A 42 -3.09 4.48 -8.39
CA ALA A 42 -2.47 3.17 -8.29
C ALA A 42 -2.86 2.43 -7.00
N LEU A 43 -2.96 3.14 -5.87
CA LEU A 43 -3.47 2.61 -4.60
C LEU A 43 -4.94 2.16 -4.73
N GLU A 44 -5.79 2.97 -5.35
CA GLU A 44 -7.21 2.66 -5.56
C GLU A 44 -7.40 1.46 -6.49
N GLN A 45 -6.67 1.40 -7.61
CA GLN A 45 -6.68 0.23 -8.49
C GLN A 45 -6.21 -1.03 -7.76
N ALA A 46 -5.18 -0.91 -6.92
CA ALA A 46 -4.71 -2.01 -6.09
C ALA A 46 -5.81 -2.48 -5.12
N ARG A 47 -6.49 -1.52 -4.46
CA ARG A 47 -7.60 -1.75 -3.55
C ARG A 47 -8.74 -2.49 -4.24
N ASP A 48 -9.19 -2.00 -5.39
CA ASP A 48 -10.30 -2.59 -6.15
C ASP A 48 -9.96 -4.00 -6.63
N GLN A 49 -8.71 -4.25 -7.02
CA GLN A 49 -8.26 -5.57 -7.42
C GLN A 49 -8.20 -6.56 -6.25
N GLN A 50 -7.99 -6.09 -5.01
CA GLN A 50 -8.10 -6.91 -3.80
C GLN A 50 -9.56 -7.18 -3.41
N LEU A 51 -10.42 -6.15 -3.47
CA LEU A 51 -11.85 -6.29 -3.19
C LEU A 51 -12.51 -7.32 -4.11
N LYS A 52 -12.18 -7.27 -5.41
CA LYS A 52 -12.63 -8.28 -6.40
C LYS A 52 -12.17 -9.71 -6.08
N ARG A 53 -11.10 -9.87 -5.31
CA ARG A 53 -10.56 -11.19 -4.90
C ARG A 53 -11.10 -11.64 -3.54
N GLY A 54 -12.08 -10.91 -2.96
CA GLY A 54 -12.71 -11.26 -1.69
C GLY A 54 -11.90 -10.89 -0.45
N PHE A 55 -10.84 -10.10 -0.59
CA PHE A 55 -10.09 -9.62 0.57
C PHE A 55 -10.85 -8.49 1.27
N GLN A 56 -11.04 -8.60 2.59
CA GLN A 56 -11.55 -7.51 3.42
C GLN A 56 -10.48 -6.43 3.60
N LEU A 57 -10.84 -5.18 3.35
CA LEU A 57 -9.96 -4.05 3.55
C LEU A 57 -9.83 -3.75 5.05
N MET A 58 -8.72 -4.16 5.67
CA MET A 58 -8.30 -3.60 6.94
C MET A 58 -7.48 -2.35 6.65
N PHE A 59 -8.10 -1.17 6.78
CA PHE A 59 -7.37 0.10 6.79
C PHE A 59 -6.56 0.17 8.08
N SER A 60 -5.28 -0.21 8.03
CA SER A 60 -4.33 0.18 9.07
C SER A 60 -3.90 1.62 8.79
N GLN A 61 -4.68 2.59 9.31
CA GLN A 61 -4.17 3.94 9.51
C GLN A 61 -2.93 3.85 10.40
N GLY A 62 -1.96 4.72 10.14
CA GLY A 62 -0.56 4.61 10.53
C GLY A 62 -0.33 4.02 11.92
N ALA A 63 0.73 3.21 12.00
CA ALA A 63 1.32 2.78 13.26
C ALA A 63 1.18 3.90 14.31
N GLU A 64 0.34 3.67 15.32
CA GLU A 64 0.63 4.17 16.65
C GLU A 64 2.11 3.84 16.88
N ALA A 65 2.96 4.85 16.80
CA ALA A 65 4.32 4.73 17.28
C ALA A 65 4.18 4.31 18.76
N PRO A 66 4.82 3.22 19.19
CA PRO A 66 4.66 2.76 20.56
C PRO A 66 5.23 3.82 21.51
N ARG A 67 4.43 4.25 22.47
CA ARG A 67 4.91 4.69 23.79
C ARG A 67 4.05 4.04 24.86
#